data_AF-A0A3N2RKP9-F1
#
_entry.id   AF-A0A3N2RKP9-F1
#
_cell.length_a   1.000
_cell.length_b   1.000
_cell.length_c   1.000
_cell.angle_alpha   90.00
_cell.angle_beta   90.00
_cell.angle_gamma   90.00
#
_symmetry.space_group_name_H-M   'P 1'
#
loop_
_entity.id
_entity.type
_entity.pdbx_description
1 polymer ?
#
loop_
_entity_poly.entity_id
_entity_poly.type
_entity_poly.pdbx_seq_one_letter_code
_entity_poly.pdbx_strand_id
1 'polypeptide(L)'
;MGLAWLPRASAEPPPAAALWNADRSAAAASMPAATGAGLFVFLRQDDGSFRSIDASRVEDANLGKLGRARSEFERIETRPVRWLPRSGGLFRITVQTRAWRQGRRETAEELLVLRPDGTVLWR
;
A
#
# COMPACT_ATOMS: atom_id res chain seq x y z
N MET A 1 -20.83 31.89 -8.83
CA MET A 1 -19.69 31.00 -9.14
C MET A 1 -19.05 30.58 -7.82
N GLY A 2 -19.41 29.41 -7.30
CA GLY A 2 -18.82 28.88 -6.07
C GLY A 2 -17.55 28.11 -6.42
N LEU A 3 -16.40 28.60 -5.98
CA LEU A 3 -15.16 27.81 -5.98
C LEU A 3 -15.37 26.67 -4.99
N ALA A 4 -15.56 25.46 -5.53
CA ALA A 4 -15.52 24.24 -4.75
C ALA A 4 -14.09 24.09 -4.21
N TRP A 5 -13.90 24.46 -2.95
CA TRP A 5 -12.73 24.09 -2.19
C TRP A 5 -12.75 22.57 -2.05
N LEU A 6 -11.95 21.88 -2.86
CA LEU A 6 -11.61 20.49 -2.57
C LEU A 6 -10.90 20.50 -1.22
N PRO A 7 -11.33 19.70 -0.22
CA PRO A 7 -10.60 19.60 1.02
C PRO A 7 -9.16 19.17 0.68
N ARG A 8 -8.17 19.98 1.10
CA ARG A 8 -6.79 19.51 1.20
C ARG A 8 -6.86 18.16 1.91
N ALA A 9 -6.40 17.10 1.25
CA ALA A 9 -6.28 15.80 1.88
C ALA A 9 -5.56 16.01 3.22
N SER A 10 -6.30 15.88 4.32
CA SER A 10 -5.72 16.04 5.65
C SER A 10 -4.59 15.03 5.77
N ALA A 11 -3.43 15.53 6.17
CA ALA A 11 -2.26 14.71 6.46
C ALA A 11 -2.56 13.83 7.67
N GLU A 12 -3.19 12.68 7.46
CA GLU A 12 -3.39 11.71 8.52
C GLU A 12 -2.04 11.06 8.85
N PRO A 13 -1.64 11.04 10.13
CA PRO A 13 -0.44 10.33 10.53
C PRO A 13 -0.62 8.83 10.28
N PRO A 14 0.48 8.09 10.05
CA PRO A 14 0.40 6.64 9.90
C PRO A 14 -0.21 5.99 11.14
N PRO A 15 -1.00 4.92 11.00
CA PRO A 15 -1.56 4.22 12.15
C PRO A 15 -0.43 3.63 13.01
N ALA A 16 -0.70 3.43 14.31
CA ALA A 16 0.32 2.95 15.26
C ALA A 16 0.95 1.60 14.86
N ALA A 17 0.18 0.73 14.19
CA ALA A 17 0.63 -0.57 13.70
C ALA A 17 1.33 -0.53 12.33
N ALA A 18 1.58 0.65 11.76
CA ALA A 18 2.22 0.78 10.46
C ALA A 18 3.66 0.23 10.48
N LEU A 19 4.04 -0.40 9.37
CA LEU A 19 5.40 -0.83 9.13
C LEU A 19 6.24 0.36 8.68
N TRP A 20 7.18 0.78 9.53
CA TRP A 20 8.09 1.89 9.25
C TRP A 20 9.34 1.43 8.51
N ASN A 21 9.84 2.30 7.63
CA ASN A 21 11.19 2.14 7.07
C ASN A 21 12.26 2.57 8.09
N ALA A 22 13.53 2.29 7.79
CA ALA A 22 14.63 2.46 8.74
C ALA A 22 14.82 3.91 9.23
N ASP A 23 14.64 4.89 8.35
CA ASP A 23 14.83 6.33 8.66
C ASP A 23 13.54 7.03 9.12
N ARG A 24 12.43 6.28 9.26
CA ARG A 24 11.09 6.79 9.58
C ARG A 24 10.59 7.92 8.66
N SER A 25 11.07 7.97 7.42
CA SER A 25 10.53 8.87 6.39
C SER A 25 9.33 8.28 5.66
N ALA A 26 9.08 6.97 5.79
CA ALA A 26 7.91 6.32 5.21
C ALA A 26 7.34 5.21 6.11
N ALA A 27 6.03 5.04 6.04
CA ALA A 27 5.31 3.97 6.71
C ALA A 27 4.31 3.31 5.75
N ALA A 28 3.97 2.05 5.97
CA ALA A 28 2.94 1.36 5.20
C ALA A 28 2.02 0.58 6.13
N ALA A 29 0.73 0.57 5.82
CA ALA A 29 -0.26 -0.12 6.64
C ALA A 29 -1.37 -0.70 5.78
N SER A 30 -1.93 -1.83 6.25
CA SER A 30 -3.22 -2.32 5.80
C SER A 30 -4.31 -1.68 6.62
N MET A 31 -5.31 -1.09 5.98
CA MET A 31 -6.43 -0.42 6.64
C MET A 31 -7.74 -0.87 5.99
N PRO A 32 -8.87 -0.85 6.71
CA PRO A 32 -10.17 -1.03 6.08
C PRO A 32 -10.41 -0.01 4.96
N ALA A 33 -10.90 -0.46 3.82
CA ALA A 33 -11.28 0.32 2.65
C ALA A 33 -12.70 -0.07 2.19
N ALA A 34 -13.33 0.74 1.34
CA ALA A 34 -14.71 0.53 0.91
C ALA A 34 -14.98 -0.85 0.27
N THR A 35 -13.96 -1.50 -0.30
CA THR A 35 -14.08 -2.80 -0.99
C THR A 35 -13.19 -3.91 -0.40
N GLY A 36 -12.68 -3.75 0.83
CA GLY A 36 -11.83 -4.75 1.48
C GLY A 36 -10.76 -4.14 2.40
N ALA A 37 -9.61 -4.79 2.54
CA ALA A 37 -8.43 -4.20 3.17
C ALA A 37 -7.61 -3.44 2.11
N GLY A 38 -7.49 -2.12 2.23
CA GLY A 38 -6.64 -1.29 1.41
C GLY A 38 -5.21 -1.23 1.93
N LEU A 39 -4.24 -1.11 1.04
CA LEU A 39 -2.85 -0.85 1.39
C LEU A 39 -2.56 0.63 1.20
N PHE A 40 -2.06 1.28 2.25
CA PHE A 40 -1.68 2.69 2.22
C PHE A 40 -0.22 2.87 2.55
N VAL A 41 0.44 3.76 1.82
CA VAL A 41 1.81 4.22 2.08
C VAL A 41 1.75 5.67 2.52
N PHE A 42 2.45 6.01 3.58
CA PHE A 42 2.53 7.34 4.14
C PHE A 42 3.95 7.85 3.98
N LEU A 43 4.14 8.96 3.25
CA LEU A 43 5.44 9.58 3.05
C LEU A 43 5.53 10.88 3.84
N ARG A 44 6.56 10.99 4.67
CA ARG A 44 6.84 12.21 5.43
C ARG A 44 7.23 13.34 4.45
N GLN A 45 6.64 14.51 4.65
CA GLN A 45 6.91 15.74 3.90
C GLN A 45 7.89 16.64 4.66
N ASP A 46 8.42 17.67 4.00
CA ASP A 46 9.41 18.59 4.58
C ASP A 46 8.87 19.39 5.78
N ASP A 47 7.56 19.66 5.79
CA ASP A 47 6.85 20.32 6.91
C ASP A 47 6.54 19.37 8.08
N GLY A 48 7.00 18.11 8.00
CA GLY A 48 6.77 17.07 9.00
C GLY A 48 5.42 16.38 8.89
N SER A 49 4.53 16.83 8.00
CA SER A 49 3.26 16.16 7.71
C SER A 49 3.45 14.85 6.95
N PHE A 50 2.39 14.08 6.79
CA PHE A 50 2.39 12.85 6.00
C PHE A 50 1.42 12.94 4.83
N ARG A 51 1.90 12.54 3.66
CA ARG A 51 1.05 12.28 2.50
C ARG A 51 0.67 10.81 2.48
N SER A 52 -0.63 10.51 2.49
CA SER A 52 -1.13 9.16 2.28
C SER A 52 -1.27 8.86 0.78
N ILE A 53 -0.92 7.64 0.40
CA ILE A 53 -0.95 7.13 -0.96
C ILE A 53 -1.69 5.81 -0.93
N ASP A 54 -2.78 5.72 -1.68
CA ASP A 54 -3.48 4.45 -1.89
C ASP A 54 -2.67 3.58 -2.84
N ALA A 55 -2.16 2.48 -2.31
CA ALA A 55 -1.40 1.46 -3.03
C ALA A 55 -2.18 0.14 -3.15
N SER A 56 -3.49 0.14 -2.89
CA SER A 56 -4.33 -1.06 -2.81
C SER A 56 -4.36 -1.85 -4.11
N ARG A 57 -4.15 -1.20 -5.27
CA ARG A 57 -4.08 -1.86 -6.57
C ARG A 57 -3.00 -2.95 -6.64
N VAL A 58 -1.97 -2.94 -5.79
CA VAL A 58 -0.98 -4.02 -5.71
C VAL A 58 -1.60 -5.39 -5.39
N GLU A 59 -2.76 -5.41 -4.73
CA GLU A 59 -3.54 -6.64 -4.52
C GLU A 59 -3.96 -7.26 -5.86
N ASP A 60 -4.44 -6.46 -6.81
CA ASP A 60 -4.84 -6.95 -8.13
C ASP A 60 -3.65 -7.55 -8.89
N ALA A 61 -2.46 -6.93 -8.78
CA ALA A 61 -1.23 -7.46 -9.37
C ALA A 61 -0.87 -8.83 -8.77
N ASN A 62 -0.92 -8.96 -7.45
CA ASN A 62 -0.66 -10.22 -6.76
C ASN A 62 -1.70 -11.29 -7.10
N LEU A 63 -2.99 -10.95 -7.15
CA LEU A 63 -4.04 -11.89 -7.58
C LEU A 63 -3.83 -12.33 -9.03
N GLY A 64 -3.36 -11.42 -9.91
CA GLY A 64 -2.94 -11.74 -11.26
C GLY A 64 -1.85 -12.81 -11.31
N LYS A 65 -0.86 -12.77 -10.41
CA LYS A 65 0.18 -13.81 -10.27
C LYS A 65 -0.36 -15.16 -9.80
N LEU A 66 -1.45 -15.15 -9.03
CA LEU A 66 -2.16 -16.38 -8.65
C LEU A 66 -2.99 -16.95 -9.81
N GLY A 67 -3.19 -16.18 -10.90
CA GLY A 67 -3.86 -16.63 -12.12
C GLY A 67 -5.37 -16.87 -11.95
N ARG A 68 -6.01 -16.14 -11.03
CA ARG A 68 -7.40 -16.37 -10.59
C ARG A 68 -8.14 -15.04 -10.45
N ALA A 69 -9.45 -15.08 -10.65
CA ALA A 69 -10.31 -13.93 -10.37
C ALA A 69 -10.50 -13.74 -8.85
N ARG A 70 -10.66 -12.49 -8.41
CA ARG A 70 -10.93 -12.15 -7.00
C ARG A 70 -12.10 -12.96 -6.41
N SER A 71 -13.16 -13.14 -7.21
CA SER A 71 -14.39 -13.85 -6.84
C SER A 71 -14.19 -15.34 -6.56
N GLU A 72 -13.05 -15.92 -6.93
CA GLU A 72 -12.73 -17.33 -6.64
C GLU A 72 -12.18 -17.52 -5.21
N PHE A 73 -11.90 -16.45 -4.47
CA PHE A 73 -11.33 -16.50 -3.13
C PHE A 73 -12.37 -16.19 -2.05
N GLU A 74 -12.36 -17.00 -1.00
CA GLU A 74 -13.21 -16.85 0.20
C GLU A 74 -12.75 -15.67 1.07
N ARG A 75 -11.45 -15.40 1.06
CA ARG A 75 -10.80 -14.35 1.85
C ARG A 75 -9.54 -13.91 1.12
N ILE A 76 -9.26 -12.61 1.18
CA ILE A 76 -8.05 -12.00 0.66
C ILE A 76 -7.51 -11.06 1.72
N GLU A 77 -6.19 -11.12 1.94
CA GLU A 77 -5.48 -10.23 2.84
C GLU A 77 -4.22 -9.71 2.17
N THR A 78 -4.12 -8.39 2.03
CA THR A 78 -2.91 -7.73 1.53
C THR A 78 -2.24 -6.94 2.64
N ARG A 79 -0.93 -7.14 2.81
CA ARG A 79 -0.14 -6.49 3.87
C ARG A 79 1.28 -6.13 3.47
N PRO A 80 1.82 -5.03 4.01
CA PRO A 80 3.26 -4.75 3.89
C PRO A 80 4.06 -5.79 4.68
N VAL A 81 5.17 -6.26 4.11
CA VAL A 81 6.04 -7.25 4.75
C VAL A 81 7.34 -6.64 5.24
N ARG A 82 8.02 -5.90 4.36
CA ARG A 82 9.31 -5.27 4.68
C ARG A 82 9.63 -4.13 3.75
N TRP A 83 10.29 -3.12 4.28
CA TRP A 83 10.99 -2.12 3.49
C TRP A 83 12.32 -2.67 3.00
N LEU A 84 12.66 -2.36 1.76
CA LEU A 84 13.99 -2.61 1.20
C LEU A 84 14.83 -1.33 1.28
N PRO A 85 16.17 -1.43 1.25
CA PRO A 85 17.03 -0.26 1.13
C PRO A 85 16.62 0.60 -0.07
N ARG A 86 16.62 1.92 0.15
CA ARG A 86 16.36 2.89 -0.92
C ARG A 86 17.43 2.74 -2.00
N SER A 87 17.03 2.94 -3.24
CA SER A 87 17.92 2.92 -4.40
C SER A 87 17.52 4.07 -5.31
N GLY A 88 18.46 4.97 -5.62
CA GLY A 88 18.17 6.17 -6.43
C GLY A 88 17.06 7.05 -5.86
N GLY A 89 16.98 7.18 -4.54
CA GLY A 89 15.94 7.96 -3.86
C GLY A 89 14.55 7.30 -3.81
N LEU A 90 14.37 6.11 -4.41
CA LEU A 90 13.09 5.42 -4.45
C LEU A 90 12.79 4.68 -3.14
N PHE A 91 11.55 4.79 -2.69
CA PHE A 91 10.98 3.97 -1.64
C PHE A 91 10.60 2.60 -2.21
N ARG A 92 10.89 1.54 -1.47
CA ARG A 92 10.75 0.15 -1.95
C ARG A 92 10.20 -0.72 -0.85
N ILE A 93 9.05 -1.34 -1.07
CA ILE A 93 8.39 -2.18 -0.08
C ILE A 93 7.88 -3.47 -0.70
N THR A 94 8.15 -4.60 -0.04
CA THR A 94 7.55 -5.88 -0.40
C THR A 94 6.16 -5.95 0.23
N VAL A 95 5.16 -6.21 -0.62
CA VAL A 95 3.77 -6.40 -0.23
C VAL A 95 3.39 -7.85 -0.50
N GLN A 96 2.72 -8.48 0.46
CA GLN A 96 2.24 -9.85 0.34
C GLN A 96 0.71 -9.86 0.32
N THR A 97 0.15 -10.60 -0.62
CA THR A 97 -1.26 -10.97 -0.64
C THR A 97 -1.39 -12.45 -0.32
N ARG A 98 -2.22 -12.76 0.67
CA ARG A 98 -2.66 -14.12 0.99
C ARG A 98 -4.10 -14.26 0.56
N ALA A 99 -4.42 -15.34 -0.14
CA ALA A 99 -5.77 -15.61 -0.61
C ALA A 99 -6.16 -17.03 -0.20
N TRP A 100 -7.42 -17.23 0.19
CA TRP A 100 -7.93 -18.54 0.62
C TRP A 100 -8.99 -19.02 -0.35
N ARG A 101 -8.90 -20.30 -0.73
CA ARG A 101 -9.85 -20.97 -1.61
C ARG A 101 -9.93 -22.45 -1.26
N GLN A 102 -11.13 -22.97 -1.08
CA GLN A 102 -11.39 -24.37 -0.76
C GLN A 102 -10.54 -24.85 0.43
N GLY A 103 -10.42 -23.99 1.46
CA GLY A 103 -9.59 -24.24 2.64
C GLY A 103 -8.07 -24.20 2.41
N ARG A 104 -7.59 -23.93 1.20
CA ARG A 104 -6.15 -23.79 0.89
C ARG A 104 -5.75 -22.32 0.88
N ARG A 105 -4.56 -22.03 1.41
CA ARG A 105 -3.95 -20.69 1.39
C ARG A 105 -2.94 -20.60 0.26
N GLU A 106 -3.15 -19.63 -0.62
CA GLU A 106 -2.24 -19.23 -1.68
C GLU A 106 -1.58 -17.90 -1.30
N THR A 107 -0.37 -17.63 -1.80
CA THR A 107 0.39 -16.43 -1.43
C THR A 107 1.16 -15.90 -2.63
N ALA A 108 1.09 -14.60 -2.84
CA ALA A 108 1.88 -13.87 -3.83
C ALA A 108 2.53 -12.65 -3.17
N GLU A 109 3.67 -12.24 -3.71
CA GLU A 109 4.36 -11.03 -3.28
C GLU A 109 4.66 -10.12 -4.47
N GLU A 110 4.61 -8.82 -4.22
CA GLU A 110 4.96 -7.79 -5.19
C GLU A 110 5.90 -6.75 -4.57
N LEU A 111 6.82 -6.26 -5.39
CA LEU A 111 7.64 -5.10 -5.04
C LEU A 111 6.91 -3.82 -5.47
N LEU A 112 6.45 -3.05 -4.48
CA LEU A 112 5.96 -1.71 -4.70
C LEU A 112 7.14 -0.72 -4.64
N VAL A 113 7.29 0.09 -5.69
CA VAL A 113 8.29 1.15 -5.78
C VAL A 113 7.58 2.50 -5.83
N LEU A 114 8.02 3.46 -5.01
CA LEU A 114 7.44 4.80 -4.99
C LEU A 114 8.53 5.86 -5.12
N ARG A 115 8.18 6.94 -5.82
CA ARG A 115 8.96 8.19 -5.80
C ARG A 115 8.69 8.97 -4.51
N PRO A 116 9.59 9.90 -4.13
CA PRO A 116 9.36 10.81 -3.02
C PRO A 116 8.11 11.68 -3.16
N ASP A 117 7.70 11.97 -4.40
CA ASP A 117 6.46 12.71 -4.71
C ASP A 117 5.18 11.87 -4.50
N GLY A 118 5.32 10.59 -4.16
CA GLY A 118 4.21 9.65 -3.96
C GLY A 118 3.74 8.94 -5.23
N THR A 119 4.36 9.18 -6.38
CA THR A 119 4.09 8.42 -7.60
C THR A 119 4.46 6.95 -7.39
N VAL A 120 3.50 6.06 -7.59
CA VAL A 120 3.74 4.62 -7.59
C VAL A 120 4.30 4.19 -8.95
N LEU A 121 5.53 3.70 -8.95
CA LEU A 121 6.19 3.12 -10.11
C LEU A 121 5.95 1.61 -10.08
N TRP A 122 4.93 1.16 -10.79
CA TRP A 122 4.64 -0.26 -10.94
C TRP A 122 5.78 -0.95 -11.71
N ARG A 123 6.12 -2.19 -11.31
CA ARG A 123 6.95 -3.10 -12.09
C ARG A 123 6.31 -4.47 -12.12
#